data_AF-A0A2D6QDD6-F1
#
_entry.id   AF-A0A2D6QDD6-F1
#
_cell.length_a   1.000
_cell.length_b   1.000
_cell.length_c   1.000
_cell.angle_alpha   90.00
_cell.angle_beta   90.00
_cell.angle_gamma   90.00
#
_symmetry.space_group_name_H-M   'P 1'
#
loop_
_entity.id
_entity.type
_entity.pdbx_description
1 polymer ?
#
loop_
_entity_poly.entity_id
_entity_poly.type
_entity_poly.pdbx_seq_one_letter_code
_entity_poly.pdbx_strand_id
1 'polypeptide(L)'
;MLPAAGCSRLAGLRSPSTTAPVLISLQSSTAEDAQNHRLCWAIHPADLFTPVRAFRSLRAAGHHACLLESVEGPARLARWSFVGVNPGAHFRGGPQGCTLTTPEGTEDMVGPSHEALREVARRYATAPVSQPGLPPFTGGWIGCFTYEWAASLEPTVPLPENDPHRAGEAIFDHYSDLVAFDHASQRLIILAGCPRGADDYSAACERLERLAAGLSADAGGRQGFRLLEDEPRPQTTRTAFEAGVERLQHEIGQGEIFQAVLSQRYEQRYEGDPFMLYRVLRLVNSAPHMFFFQADGLTLVGSSPERLASLNGRLAQVVPIAGTRP
;
A
#
# COMPACT_ATOMS: atom_id res chain seq x y z
N MET A 1 57.20 -24.50 -17.09
CA MET A 1 58.28 -23.51 -17.29
C MET A 1 58.51 -23.36 -18.79
N LEU A 2 57.94 -22.30 -19.38
CA LEU A 2 58.11 -21.71 -20.74
C LEU A 2 57.06 -20.56 -20.82
N PRO A 3 57.33 -19.46 -21.54
CA PRO A 3 57.52 -18.16 -20.91
C PRO A 3 56.44 -17.11 -21.26
N ALA A 4 56.47 -16.04 -20.47
CA ALA A 4 55.74 -14.81 -20.67
C ALA A 4 56.20 -14.05 -21.92
N ALA A 5 55.24 -13.49 -22.66
CA ALA A 5 55.42 -12.35 -23.54
C ALA A 5 54.23 -11.41 -23.32
N GLY A 6 54.54 -10.17 -22.92
CA GLY A 6 53.55 -9.17 -22.57
C GLY A 6 53.16 -8.24 -23.71
N CYS A 7 52.35 -7.26 -23.30
CA CYS A 7 52.05 -5.98 -23.92
C CYS A 7 50.98 -5.94 -25.02
N SER A 8 49.80 -5.43 -24.68
CA SER A 8 49.47 -4.04 -25.08
C SER A 8 48.24 -3.53 -24.34
N ARG A 9 48.29 -2.23 -24.05
CA ARG A 9 47.35 -1.46 -23.25
C ARG A 9 46.13 -1.09 -24.09
N LEU A 10 44.94 -1.33 -23.56
CA LEU A 10 43.75 -0.53 -23.88
C LEU A 10 43.29 0.17 -22.61
N ALA A 11 44.08 1.19 -22.23
CA ALA A 11 43.61 2.25 -21.36
C ALA A 11 42.87 3.26 -22.24
N GLY A 12 41.62 3.59 -21.87
CA GLY A 12 40.92 4.75 -22.43
C GLY A 12 39.60 4.47 -23.12
N LEU A 13 38.63 3.90 -22.40
CA LEU A 13 37.23 4.29 -22.58
C LEU A 13 36.74 4.74 -21.21
N ARG A 14 36.81 6.06 -20.98
CA ARG A 14 36.06 6.69 -19.90
C ARG A 14 34.61 6.28 -20.09
N SER A 15 34.04 5.68 -19.05
CA SER A 15 32.61 5.44 -18.96
C SER A 15 31.88 6.75 -19.29
N PRO A 16 30.88 6.73 -20.19
CA PRO A 16 30.01 7.89 -20.33
C PRO A 16 29.35 8.11 -18.98
N SER A 17 29.44 9.34 -18.49
CA SER A 17 28.66 9.82 -17.36
C SER A 17 27.22 9.37 -17.54
N THR A 18 26.72 8.54 -16.63
CA THR A 18 25.34 8.08 -16.55
C THR A 18 24.45 9.29 -16.31
N THR A 19 24.06 9.95 -17.39
CA THR A 19 22.81 10.70 -17.41
C THR A 19 21.73 9.66 -17.19
N ALA A 20 21.06 9.72 -16.03
CA ALA A 20 19.89 8.89 -15.78
C ALA A 20 18.93 9.06 -16.97
N PRO A 21 18.39 7.99 -17.54
CA PRO A 21 17.49 8.10 -18.68
C PRO A 21 16.30 8.96 -18.25
N VAL A 22 16.15 10.13 -18.89
CA VAL A 22 15.00 11.00 -18.68
C VAL A 22 13.77 10.24 -19.20
N LEU A 23 12.78 10.03 -18.34
CA LEU A 23 11.51 9.42 -18.76
C LEU A 23 10.90 10.26 -19.87
N ILE A 24 10.59 9.63 -21.00
CA ILE A 24 9.89 10.30 -22.11
C ILE A 24 8.49 10.62 -21.63
N SER A 25 8.11 11.90 -21.59
CA SER A 25 6.73 12.32 -21.30
C SER A 25 5.90 12.24 -22.57
N LEU A 26 4.81 11.49 -22.52
CA LEU A 26 3.77 11.43 -23.54
C LEU A 26 2.80 12.61 -23.41
N GLN A 27 2.52 13.01 -22.17
CA GLN A 27 1.61 14.10 -21.84
C GLN A 27 1.91 14.58 -20.43
N SER A 28 1.92 15.89 -20.22
CA SER A 28 1.97 16.51 -18.89
C SER A 28 0.77 17.43 -18.71
N SER A 29 0.29 17.56 -17.48
CA SER A 29 -0.70 18.57 -17.11
C SER A 29 -0.15 19.99 -17.28
N THR A 30 -1.02 20.97 -17.20
CA THR A 30 -0.73 22.41 -17.18
C THR A 30 -1.09 23.04 -15.85
N ALA A 31 -0.75 24.31 -15.65
CA ALA A 31 -1.21 25.08 -14.48
C ALA A 31 -2.75 25.23 -14.45
N GLU A 32 -3.39 25.29 -15.61
CA GLU A 32 -4.86 25.31 -15.72
C GLU A 32 -5.46 23.98 -15.28
N ASP A 33 -4.87 22.86 -15.68
CA ASP A 33 -5.27 21.54 -15.18
C ASP A 33 -5.13 21.44 -13.65
N ALA A 34 -4.02 21.94 -13.10
CA ALA A 34 -3.83 21.98 -11.66
C ALA A 34 -4.89 22.83 -10.96
N GLN A 35 -5.27 23.98 -11.54
CA GLN A 35 -6.35 24.82 -11.02
C GLN A 35 -7.69 24.08 -11.02
N ASN A 36 -8.01 23.38 -12.10
CA ASN A 36 -9.31 22.73 -12.31
C ASN A 36 -9.46 21.42 -11.53
N HIS A 37 -8.36 20.67 -11.38
CA HIS A 37 -8.37 19.30 -10.84
C HIS A 37 -7.66 19.16 -9.50
N ARG A 38 -7.00 20.21 -9.01
CA ARG A 38 -6.14 20.17 -7.82
C ARG A 38 -5.06 19.08 -7.93
N LEU A 39 -4.56 18.86 -9.14
CA LEU A 39 -3.67 17.74 -9.47
C LEU A 39 -2.72 18.12 -10.60
N CYS A 40 -1.45 17.74 -10.46
CA CYS A 40 -0.44 17.77 -11.51
C CYS A 40 -0.07 16.33 -11.87
N TRP A 41 0.14 16.04 -13.15
CA TRP A 41 0.51 14.70 -13.60
C TRP A 41 1.42 14.71 -14.82
N ALA A 42 2.17 13.62 -14.99
CA ALA A 42 2.92 13.29 -16.19
C ALA A 42 2.70 11.82 -16.56
N ILE A 43 2.49 11.56 -17.86
CA ILE A 43 2.23 10.24 -18.42
C ILE A 43 3.46 9.79 -19.20
N HIS A 44 3.93 8.59 -18.92
CA HIS A 44 5.11 7.97 -19.51
C HIS A 44 4.78 6.56 -20.04
N PRO A 45 5.56 6.00 -20.98
CA PRO A 45 5.51 4.58 -21.29
C PRO A 45 5.90 3.75 -20.06
N ALA A 46 5.20 2.63 -19.83
CA ALA A 46 5.49 1.70 -18.73
C ALA A 46 6.31 0.47 -19.16
N ASP A 47 6.73 0.37 -20.42
CA ASP A 47 7.39 -0.80 -21.01
C ASP A 47 8.67 -1.26 -20.28
N LEU A 48 9.38 -0.33 -19.64
CA LEU A 48 10.58 -0.62 -18.84
C LEU A 48 10.33 -0.75 -17.33
N PHE A 49 9.09 -0.57 -16.89
CA PHE A 49 8.71 -0.51 -15.48
C PHE A 49 7.69 -1.57 -15.10
N THR A 50 7.80 -2.05 -13.88
CA THR A 50 6.74 -2.82 -13.22
C THR A 50 6.43 -2.14 -11.89
N PRO A 51 5.24 -2.33 -11.30
CA PRO A 51 4.92 -1.77 -9.98
C PRO A 51 5.96 -2.18 -8.92
N VAL A 52 6.40 -3.43 -8.95
CA VAL A 52 7.46 -3.96 -8.07
C VAL A 52 8.80 -3.27 -8.31
N ARG A 53 9.21 -3.04 -9.56
CA ARG A 53 10.44 -2.30 -9.86
C ARG A 53 10.36 -0.86 -9.39
N ALA A 54 9.26 -0.16 -9.70
CA ALA A 54 9.05 1.23 -9.30
C ALA A 54 9.09 1.40 -7.79
N PHE A 55 8.35 0.55 -7.06
CA PHE A 55 8.38 0.55 -5.60
C PHE A 55 9.81 0.38 -5.05
N ARG A 56 10.59 -0.55 -5.60
CA ARG A 56 11.97 -0.78 -5.17
C ARG A 56 12.90 0.39 -5.51
N SER A 57 12.81 0.94 -6.71
CA SER A 57 13.62 2.09 -7.14
C SER A 57 13.31 3.33 -6.28
N LEU A 58 12.03 3.59 -6.00
CA LEU A 58 11.62 4.70 -5.13
C LEU A 58 12.14 4.52 -3.68
N ARG A 59 12.02 3.30 -3.11
CA ARG A 59 12.60 3.01 -1.79
C ARG A 59 14.13 3.15 -1.78
N ALA A 60 14.81 2.68 -2.81
CA ALA A 60 16.27 2.81 -2.94
C ALA A 60 16.71 4.27 -3.08
N ALA A 61 15.87 5.13 -3.66
CA ALA A 61 16.06 6.57 -3.73
C ALA A 61 15.71 7.31 -2.42
N GLY A 62 15.34 6.60 -1.35
CA GLY A 62 15.06 7.16 -0.04
C GLY A 62 13.60 7.57 0.20
N HIS A 63 12.68 7.18 -0.68
CA HIS A 63 11.26 7.45 -0.48
C HIS A 63 10.58 6.44 0.43
N HIS A 64 9.63 6.91 1.24
CA HIS A 64 8.67 6.05 1.91
C HIS A 64 7.56 5.69 0.93
N ALA A 65 7.29 4.40 0.73
CA ALA A 65 6.32 3.97 -0.26
C ALA A 65 5.40 2.85 0.25
N CYS A 66 4.16 2.86 -0.22
CA CYS A 66 3.25 1.71 -0.15
C CYS A 66 2.94 1.22 -1.56
N LEU A 67 2.51 -0.03 -1.69
CA LEU A 67 2.15 -0.65 -2.98
C LEU A 67 0.79 -1.32 -2.86
N LEU A 68 -0.12 -0.98 -3.77
CA LEU A 68 -1.42 -1.60 -3.95
C LEU A 68 -1.47 -2.22 -5.35
N GLU A 69 -1.69 -3.53 -5.43
CA GLU A 69 -1.91 -4.24 -6.69
C GLU A 69 -3.25 -4.97 -6.64
N SER A 70 -3.81 -5.23 -7.81
CA SER A 70 -5.04 -5.99 -7.94
C SER A 70 -4.91 -6.98 -9.09
N VAL A 71 -5.55 -8.14 -8.94
CA VAL A 71 -5.62 -9.22 -9.94
C VAL A 71 -7.10 -9.50 -10.24
N GLU A 72 -7.48 -9.48 -11.51
CA GLU A 72 -8.81 -9.79 -12.00
C GLU A 72 -8.86 -11.21 -12.57
N GLY A 73 -9.68 -12.08 -11.96
CA GLY A 73 -9.83 -13.47 -12.38
C GLY A 73 -8.55 -14.32 -12.19
N PRO A 74 -8.52 -15.55 -12.72
CA PRO A 74 -7.31 -16.38 -12.64
C PRO A 74 -6.22 -15.78 -13.54
N ALA A 75 -5.21 -15.18 -12.89
CA ALA A 75 -3.91 -14.84 -13.46
C ALA A 75 -3.80 -13.60 -14.38
N ARG A 76 -4.71 -12.62 -14.32
CA ARG A 76 -4.53 -11.33 -15.01
C ARG A 76 -4.46 -10.17 -14.02
N LEU A 77 -3.40 -9.36 -14.08
CA LEU A 77 -3.36 -8.10 -13.34
C LEU A 77 -4.60 -7.27 -13.71
N ALA A 78 -5.28 -6.74 -12.69
CA ALA A 78 -6.30 -5.73 -12.89
C ALA A 78 -5.71 -4.54 -13.64
N ARG A 79 -6.57 -3.67 -14.19
CA ARG A 79 -6.07 -2.54 -15.00
C ARG A 79 -5.07 -1.65 -14.27
N TRP A 80 -5.22 -1.48 -12.95
CA TRP A 80 -4.46 -0.48 -12.17
C TRP A 80 -3.64 -1.09 -11.04
N SER A 81 -2.41 -0.59 -10.89
CA SER A 81 -1.61 -0.71 -9.66
C SER A 81 -1.18 0.68 -9.19
N PHE A 82 -0.99 0.86 -7.89
CA PHE A 82 -0.65 2.14 -7.28
C PHE A 82 0.54 2.03 -6.35
N VAL A 83 1.47 2.97 -6.47
CA VAL A 83 2.52 3.21 -5.48
C VAL A 83 2.27 4.56 -4.83
N GLY A 84 1.87 4.58 -3.56
CA GLY A 84 1.82 5.81 -2.76
C GLY A 84 3.22 6.19 -2.32
N VAL A 85 3.61 7.45 -2.44
CA VAL A 85 4.97 7.91 -2.14
C VAL A 85 4.94 9.10 -1.17
N ASN A 86 5.79 9.05 -0.14
CA ASN A 86 6.00 10.07 0.89
C ASN A 86 4.69 10.66 1.43
N PRO A 87 3.99 9.94 2.33
CA PRO A 87 2.74 10.45 2.88
C PRO A 87 2.97 11.79 3.59
N GLY A 88 2.05 12.73 3.36
CA GLY A 88 2.14 14.10 3.89
C GLY A 88 1.40 14.29 5.21
N ALA A 89 0.53 13.36 5.59
CA ALA A 89 -0.17 13.40 6.87
C ALA A 89 -0.43 11.99 7.39
N HIS A 90 -0.52 11.86 8.71
CA HIS A 90 -0.66 10.60 9.42
C HIS A 90 -1.80 10.68 10.42
N PHE A 91 -2.82 9.85 10.22
CA PHE A 91 -3.92 9.67 11.16
C PHE A 91 -3.71 8.40 11.96
N ARG A 92 -3.79 8.51 13.28
CA ARG A 92 -3.71 7.39 14.22
C ARG A 92 -4.91 7.42 15.15
N GLY A 93 -5.61 6.31 15.29
CA GLY A 93 -6.73 6.15 16.20
C GLY A 93 -6.52 4.96 17.11
N GLY A 94 -7.00 5.05 18.34
CA GLY A 94 -6.94 3.97 19.32
C GLY A 94 -7.68 4.30 20.62
N PRO A 95 -7.55 3.44 21.64
CA PRO A 95 -8.27 3.60 22.92
C PRO A 95 -7.93 4.89 23.67
N GLN A 96 -6.76 5.47 23.38
CA GLN A 96 -6.26 6.71 24.00
C GLN A 96 -6.76 7.98 23.29
N GLY A 97 -7.50 7.83 22.20
CA GLY A 97 -7.94 8.93 21.34
C GLY A 97 -7.35 8.83 19.93
N CYS A 98 -7.65 9.85 19.13
CA CYS A 98 -7.17 9.95 17.76
C CYS A 98 -6.22 11.14 17.62
N THR A 99 -5.26 11.06 16.72
CA THR A 99 -4.33 12.15 16.38
C THR A 99 -4.17 12.28 14.87
N LEU A 100 -3.99 13.52 14.41
CA LEU A 100 -3.57 13.84 13.06
C LEU A 100 -2.23 14.56 13.13
N THR A 101 -1.20 13.97 12.54
CA THR A 101 0.13 14.57 12.41
C THR A 101 0.33 15.07 10.98
N THR A 102 0.74 16.32 10.84
CA THR A 102 1.00 17.05 9.60
C THR A 102 2.36 17.78 9.70
N PRO A 103 2.90 18.36 8.62
CA PRO A 103 4.10 19.19 8.69
C PRO A 103 3.96 20.40 9.63
N GLU A 104 2.73 20.89 9.82
CA GLU A 104 2.40 22.01 10.71
C GLU A 104 2.37 21.62 12.19
N GLY A 105 2.25 20.32 12.50
CA GLY A 105 2.21 19.79 13.85
C GLY A 105 1.23 18.64 14.03
N THR A 106 1.03 18.24 15.28
CA THR A 106 0.08 17.19 15.69
C THR A 106 -1.11 17.82 16.37
N GLU A 107 -2.32 17.44 15.94
CA GLU A 107 -3.58 17.76 16.61
C GLU A 107 -4.21 16.51 17.22
N ASP A 108 -4.86 16.68 18.38
CA ASP A 108 -5.74 15.68 18.95
C ASP A 108 -7.11 15.76 18.28
N MET A 109 -7.65 14.60 17.95
CA MET A 109 -8.95 14.43 17.30
C MET A 109 -9.95 13.83 18.29
N VAL A 110 -11.17 14.36 18.24
CA VAL A 110 -12.26 13.97 19.14
C VAL A 110 -13.16 12.92 18.49
N GLY A 111 -13.61 11.96 19.28
CA GLY A 111 -14.58 10.94 18.87
C GLY A 111 -13.94 9.62 18.45
N PRO A 112 -14.76 8.63 18.07
CA PRO A 112 -14.28 7.32 17.65
C PRO A 112 -13.50 7.43 16.33
N SER A 113 -12.53 6.52 16.15
CA SER A 113 -11.57 6.51 15.04
C SER A 113 -12.16 6.73 13.65
N HIS A 114 -13.33 6.15 13.36
CA HIS A 114 -14.00 6.26 12.07
C HIS A 114 -14.71 7.61 11.83
N GLU A 115 -15.16 8.29 12.88
CA GLU A 115 -15.74 9.63 12.77
C GLU A 115 -14.65 10.69 12.65
N ALA A 116 -13.60 10.57 13.46
CA ALA A 116 -12.42 11.42 13.37
C ALA A 116 -11.75 11.32 11.99
N LEU A 117 -11.54 10.10 11.47
CA LEU A 117 -11.02 9.92 10.11
C LEU A 117 -11.96 10.50 9.05
N ARG A 118 -13.28 10.39 9.22
CA ARG A 118 -14.25 11.00 8.30
C ARG A 118 -14.13 12.53 8.29
N GLU A 119 -13.97 13.15 9.45
CA GLU A 119 -13.75 14.59 9.56
C GLU A 119 -12.46 15.00 8.84
N VAL A 120 -11.35 14.33 9.16
CA VAL A 120 -10.05 14.58 8.54
C VAL A 120 -10.14 14.37 7.02
N ALA A 121 -10.74 13.28 6.55
CA ALA A 121 -10.92 13.02 5.12
C ALA A 121 -11.70 14.13 4.40
N ARG A 122 -12.66 14.81 5.06
CA ARG A 122 -13.35 15.97 4.49
C ARG A 122 -12.43 17.18 4.35
N ARG A 123 -11.48 17.39 5.26
CA ARG A 123 -10.50 18.50 5.18
C ARG A 123 -9.57 18.36 3.97
N TYR A 124 -9.28 17.13 3.58
CA TYR A 124 -8.43 16.78 2.42
C TYR A 124 -9.23 16.50 1.15
N ALA A 125 -10.57 16.61 1.17
CA ALA A 125 -11.40 16.23 0.05
C ALA A 125 -11.16 17.18 -1.14
N THR A 126 -10.79 16.59 -2.29
CA THR A 126 -10.71 17.28 -3.57
C THR A 126 -11.89 16.92 -4.46
N ALA A 127 -12.21 17.79 -5.42
CA ALA A 127 -13.24 17.49 -6.41
C ALA A 127 -12.82 16.25 -7.23
N PRO A 128 -13.75 15.32 -7.54
CA PRO A 128 -13.44 14.17 -8.38
C PRO A 128 -12.83 14.59 -9.71
N VAL A 129 -11.68 14.03 -10.03
CA VAL A 129 -10.99 14.32 -11.29
C VAL A 129 -11.65 13.51 -12.41
N SER A 130 -12.36 14.21 -13.30
CA SER A 130 -13.06 13.59 -14.44
C SER A 130 -12.23 13.62 -15.74
N GLN A 131 -10.90 13.73 -15.62
CA GLN A 131 -10.00 13.84 -16.77
C GLN A 131 -9.76 12.46 -17.42
N PRO A 132 -10.08 12.28 -18.72
CA PRO A 132 -9.85 11.01 -19.40
C PRO A 132 -8.39 10.58 -19.37
N GLY A 133 -8.15 9.29 -19.11
CA GLY A 133 -6.80 8.71 -19.07
C GLY A 133 -6.12 8.75 -17.71
N LEU A 134 -6.70 9.41 -16.71
CA LEU A 134 -6.23 9.35 -15.32
C LEU A 134 -6.80 8.13 -14.57
N PRO A 135 -6.09 7.64 -13.53
CA PRO A 135 -6.54 6.51 -12.75
C PRO A 135 -7.76 6.84 -11.88
N PRO A 136 -8.53 5.83 -11.43
CA PRO A 136 -9.66 6.02 -10.53
C PRO A 136 -9.27 6.48 -9.12
N PHE A 137 -7.99 6.33 -8.74
CA PHE A 137 -7.43 6.78 -7.48
C PHE A 137 -6.27 7.74 -7.75
N THR A 138 -6.43 8.99 -7.36
CA THR A 138 -5.50 10.10 -7.63
C THR A 138 -4.87 10.68 -6.37
N GLY A 139 -5.07 10.02 -5.22
CA GLY A 139 -4.53 10.41 -3.92
C GLY A 139 -5.55 10.18 -2.82
N GLY A 140 -5.09 10.11 -1.58
CA GLY A 140 -5.95 9.99 -0.41
C GLY A 140 -5.35 9.14 0.70
N TRP A 141 -6.21 8.75 1.64
CA TRP A 141 -5.86 7.97 2.82
C TRP A 141 -5.72 6.49 2.48
N ILE A 142 -4.55 5.92 2.77
CA ILE A 142 -4.24 4.49 2.64
C ILE A 142 -3.84 3.96 4.01
N GLY A 143 -4.42 2.85 4.44
CA GLY A 143 -4.21 2.35 5.78
C GLY A 143 -5.13 1.20 6.14
N CYS A 144 -5.30 0.97 7.44
CA CYS A 144 -6.17 -0.08 7.96
C CYS A 144 -6.92 0.37 9.23
N PHE A 145 -8.11 -0.21 9.41
CA PHE A 145 -8.66 -0.44 10.74
C PHE A 145 -8.25 -1.83 11.20
N THR A 146 -7.85 -1.99 12.46
CA THR A 146 -7.68 -3.32 13.07
C THR A 146 -9.05 -3.89 13.46
N TYR A 147 -9.11 -5.18 13.81
CA TYR A 147 -10.38 -5.80 14.20
C TYR A 147 -10.96 -5.18 15.47
N GLU A 148 -10.10 -4.76 16.39
CA GLU A 148 -10.45 -4.13 17.68
C GLU A 148 -11.27 -2.86 17.52
N TRP A 149 -11.20 -2.18 16.36
CA TRP A 149 -12.10 -1.08 16.01
C TRP A 149 -13.60 -1.46 16.11
N ALA A 150 -13.94 -2.74 15.97
CA ALA A 150 -15.30 -3.22 16.16
C ALA A 150 -15.86 -2.87 17.55
N ALA A 151 -15.02 -2.82 18.60
CA ALA A 151 -15.45 -2.43 19.94
C ALA A 151 -15.84 -0.95 20.04
N SER A 152 -15.34 -0.09 19.13
CA SER A 152 -15.79 1.30 19.02
C SER A 152 -17.17 1.42 18.39
N LEU A 153 -17.61 0.43 17.61
CA LEU A 153 -18.94 0.36 16.99
C LEU A 153 -19.95 -0.34 17.89
N GLU A 154 -19.52 -1.43 18.53
CA GLU A 154 -20.34 -2.30 19.37
C GLU A 154 -19.67 -2.43 20.75
N PRO A 155 -20.01 -1.58 21.74
CA PRO A 155 -19.34 -1.53 23.05
C PRO A 155 -19.45 -2.82 23.88
N THR A 156 -20.31 -3.76 23.48
CA THR A 156 -20.47 -5.08 24.10
C THR A 156 -19.41 -6.08 23.63
N VAL A 157 -18.69 -5.77 22.55
CA VAL A 157 -17.58 -6.60 22.06
C VAL A 157 -16.38 -6.41 23.00
N PRO A 158 -15.94 -7.45 23.72
CA PRO A 158 -14.81 -7.33 24.61
C PRO A 158 -13.51 -7.21 23.80
N LEU A 159 -12.64 -6.31 24.25
CA LEU A 159 -11.25 -6.27 23.77
C LEU A 159 -10.46 -7.43 24.39
N PRO A 160 -9.51 -8.03 23.66
CA PRO A 160 -8.64 -9.05 24.23
C PRO A 160 -7.79 -8.47 25.36
N GLU A 161 -7.69 -9.20 26.47
CA GLU A 161 -6.83 -8.79 27.61
C GLU A 161 -5.35 -8.71 27.23
N ASN A 162 -4.92 -9.54 26.28
CA ASN A 162 -3.55 -9.59 25.79
C ASN A 162 -3.47 -9.08 24.36
N ASP A 163 -2.90 -7.89 24.20
CA ASP A 163 -2.51 -7.32 22.92
C ASP A 163 -0.99 -7.19 22.83
N PRO A 164 -0.30 -8.22 22.29
CA PRO A 164 1.16 -8.20 22.16
C PRO A 164 1.65 -7.26 21.06
N HIS A 165 0.79 -6.87 20.12
CA HIS A 165 1.18 -6.03 18.98
C HIS A 165 0.90 -4.56 19.22
N ARG A 166 -0.03 -4.23 20.13
CA ARG A 166 -0.38 -2.85 20.52
C ARG A 166 -0.62 -1.96 19.31
N ALA A 167 -1.22 -2.55 18.26
CA ALA A 167 -1.51 -1.83 17.04
C ALA A 167 -2.62 -0.81 17.33
N GLY A 168 -2.53 0.38 16.76
CA GLY A 168 -3.63 1.34 16.81
C GLY A 168 -4.87 0.78 16.12
N GLU A 169 -6.06 1.15 16.58
CA GLU A 169 -7.35 0.78 15.97
C GLU A 169 -7.46 1.28 14.52
N ALA A 170 -6.85 2.43 14.22
CA ALA A 170 -6.84 3.03 12.90
C ALA A 170 -5.45 3.59 12.58
N ILE A 171 -4.88 3.15 11.47
CA ILE A 171 -3.54 3.57 11.02
C ILE A 171 -3.66 3.96 9.55
N PHE A 172 -3.72 5.26 9.27
CA PHE A 172 -3.88 5.78 7.91
C PHE A 172 -2.87 6.86 7.59
N ASP A 173 -2.31 6.80 6.39
CA ASP A 173 -1.39 7.79 5.86
C ASP A 173 -2.00 8.44 4.62
N HIS A 174 -1.93 9.76 4.52
CA HIS A 174 -2.43 10.50 3.37
C HIS A 174 -1.35 10.66 2.29
N TYR A 175 -1.58 10.07 1.13
CA TYR A 175 -0.71 10.15 -0.03
C TYR A 175 -1.28 11.12 -1.06
N SER A 176 -0.62 12.27 -1.24
CA SER A 176 -0.91 13.22 -2.33
C SER A 176 -0.16 12.88 -3.62
N ASP A 177 0.91 12.07 -3.50
CA ASP A 177 1.82 11.77 -4.57
C ASP A 177 1.78 10.26 -4.86
N LEU A 178 1.61 9.91 -6.14
CA LEU A 178 1.36 8.55 -6.59
C LEU A 178 2.12 8.24 -7.87
N VAL A 179 2.47 6.96 -8.03
CA VAL A 179 2.78 6.37 -9.34
C VAL A 179 1.74 5.31 -9.64
N ALA A 180 0.93 5.54 -10.68
CA ALA A 180 -0.10 4.63 -11.14
C ALA A 180 0.32 3.91 -12.42
N PHE A 181 0.02 2.63 -12.52
CA PHE A 181 0.27 1.81 -13.69
C PHE A 181 -1.05 1.46 -14.36
N ASP A 182 -1.26 1.89 -15.60
CA ASP A 182 -2.34 1.40 -16.48
C ASP A 182 -1.80 0.22 -17.30
N HIS A 183 -2.03 -0.99 -16.80
CA HIS A 183 -1.57 -2.21 -17.46
C HIS A 183 -2.25 -2.44 -18.81
N ALA A 184 -3.45 -1.91 -19.01
CA ALA A 184 -4.19 -2.08 -20.26
C ALA A 184 -3.64 -1.20 -21.38
N SER A 185 -3.20 0.02 -21.06
CA SER A 185 -2.63 0.97 -22.03
C SER A 185 -1.10 1.07 -22.00
N GLN A 186 -0.45 0.28 -21.13
CA GLN A 186 1.01 0.28 -20.89
C GLN A 186 1.55 1.67 -20.53
N ARG A 187 0.84 2.38 -19.65
CA ARG A 187 1.21 3.74 -19.20
C ARG A 187 1.58 3.76 -17.73
N LEU A 188 2.59 4.56 -17.42
CA LEU A 188 2.97 4.94 -16.06
C LEU A 188 2.56 6.40 -15.90
N ILE A 189 1.82 6.70 -14.85
CA ILE A 189 1.30 8.03 -14.56
C ILE A 189 1.84 8.45 -13.21
N ILE A 190 2.65 9.51 -13.18
CA ILE A 190 3.11 10.13 -11.94
C ILE A 190 2.12 11.26 -11.62
N LEU A 191 1.59 11.26 -10.41
CA LEU A 191 0.61 12.26 -9.94
C LEU A 191 1.13 12.96 -8.69
N ALA A 192 0.86 14.26 -8.58
CA ALA A 192 1.17 15.07 -7.40
C ALA A 192 0.02 16.03 -7.11
N GLY A 193 -0.49 16.01 -5.87
CA GLY A 193 -1.59 16.87 -5.45
C GLY A 193 -1.24 18.37 -5.48
N CYS A 194 -2.18 19.22 -5.89
CA CYS A 194 -2.06 20.68 -5.94
C CYS A 194 -3.23 21.32 -5.18
N PRO A 195 -3.26 21.27 -3.83
CA PRO A 195 -4.40 21.72 -3.05
C PRO A 195 -4.79 23.19 -3.32
N ARG A 196 -3.83 24.07 -3.61
CA ARG A 196 -4.07 25.48 -3.99
C ARG A 196 -4.17 25.70 -5.49
N GLY A 197 -4.16 24.64 -6.30
CA GLY A 197 -4.31 24.71 -7.76
C GLY A 197 -3.06 25.23 -8.46
N ALA A 198 -3.22 26.22 -9.34
CA ALA A 198 -2.12 26.77 -10.13
C ALA A 198 -0.95 27.28 -9.28
N ASP A 199 -1.23 27.79 -8.07
CA ASP A 199 -0.22 28.31 -7.14
C ASP A 199 0.79 27.23 -6.70
N ASP A 200 0.36 25.97 -6.62
CA ASP A 200 1.22 24.84 -6.23
C ASP A 200 1.87 24.15 -7.43
N TYR A 201 1.50 24.54 -8.66
CA TYR A 201 1.85 23.79 -9.87
C TYR A 201 3.37 23.64 -10.07
N SER A 202 4.14 24.71 -9.84
CA SER A 202 5.60 24.65 -9.95
C SER A 202 6.20 23.67 -8.94
N ALA A 203 5.77 23.74 -7.67
CA ALA A 203 6.24 22.83 -6.62
C ALA A 203 5.81 21.37 -6.89
N ALA A 204 4.64 21.16 -7.50
CA ALA A 204 4.17 19.85 -7.92
C ALA A 204 4.99 19.28 -9.09
N CYS A 205 5.36 20.10 -10.07
CA CYS A 205 6.27 19.70 -11.15
C CYS A 205 7.61 19.21 -10.60
N GLU A 206 8.19 19.92 -9.63
CA GLU A 206 9.43 19.47 -8.98
C GLU A 206 9.26 18.13 -8.24
N ARG A 207 8.08 17.88 -7.63
CA ARG A 207 7.77 16.57 -7.04
C ARG A 207 7.69 15.48 -8.10
N LEU A 208 7.02 15.73 -9.23
CA LEU A 208 6.98 14.78 -10.36
C LEU A 208 8.38 14.45 -10.87
N GLU A 209 9.25 15.46 -11.03
CA GLU A 209 10.63 15.28 -11.47
C GLU A 209 11.46 14.45 -10.48
N ARG A 210 11.31 14.71 -9.17
CA ARG A 210 11.95 13.89 -8.13
C ARG A 210 11.50 12.43 -8.18
N LEU A 211 10.20 12.19 -8.36
CA LEU A 211 9.66 10.84 -8.50
C LEU A 211 10.15 10.16 -9.78
N ALA A 212 10.20 10.87 -10.90
CA ALA A 212 10.74 10.38 -12.17
C ALA A 212 12.22 9.99 -12.06
N ALA A 213 13.02 10.81 -11.37
CA ALA A 213 14.41 10.51 -11.06
C ALA A 213 14.53 9.27 -10.16
N GLY A 214 13.70 9.17 -9.11
CA GLY A 214 13.65 8.02 -8.21
C GLY A 214 13.24 6.73 -8.91
N LEU A 215 12.32 6.77 -9.87
CA LEU A 215 11.96 5.62 -10.71
C LEU A 215 13.12 5.14 -11.58
N SER A 216 13.97 6.07 -12.03
CA SER A 216 15.12 5.78 -12.88
C SER A 216 16.34 5.27 -12.08
N ALA A 217 16.30 5.36 -10.74
CA ALA A 217 17.32 4.81 -9.87
C ALA A 217 17.40 3.27 -9.97
N ASP A 218 18.59 2.73 -9.68
CA ASP A 218 18.75 1.29 -9.49
C ASP A 218 17.77 0.82 -8.39
N ALA A 219 17.05 -0.28 -8.65
CA ALA A 219 16.06 -0.85 -7.74
C ALA A 219 16.68 -1.45 -6.45
N GLY A 220 17.93 -1.07 -6.14
CA GLY A 220 18.76 -1.62 -5.09
C GLY A 220 19.23 -3.04 -5.39
N GLY A 221 20.29 -3.44 -4.69
CA GLY A 221 20.81 -4.80 -4.72
C GLY A 221 19.78 -5.86 -4.32
N ARG A 222 20.11 -7.14 -4.54
CA ARG A 222 19.26 -8.26 -4.11
C ARG A 222 19.07 -8.20 -2.60
N GLN A 223 17.84 -7.90 -2.17
CA GLN A 223 17.47 -7.99 -0.76
C GLN A 223 17.24 -9.46 -0.40
N GLY A 224 17.86 -9.89 0.70
CA GLY A 224 17.66 -11.22 1.26
C GLY A 224 16.36 -11.29 2.06
N PHE A 225 15.83 -12.50 2.18
CA PHE A 225 14.78 -12.86 3.13
C PHE A 225 14.99 -14.31 3.52
N ARG A 226 14.99 -14.59 4.81
CA ARG A 226 15.07 -15.96 5.33
C ARG A 226 14.16 -16.13 6.53
N LEU A 227 13.50 -17.27 6.58
CA LEU A 227 12.82 -17.73 7.77
C LEU A 227 13.87 -18.28 8.74
N LEU A 228 13.68 -18.03 10.03
CA LEU A 228 14.59 -18.50 11.08
C LEU A 228 14.15 -19.82 11.71
N GLU A 229 12.96 -20.28 11.36
CA GLU A 229 12.28 -21.46 11.90
C GLU A 229 11.70 -22.23 10.70
N ASP A 230 11.59 -23.56 10.78
CA ASP A 230 11.09 -24.37 9.66
C ASP A 230 9.56 -24.26 9.49
N GLU A 231 8.84 -24.18 10.60
CA GLU A 231 7.37 -24.12 10.63
C GLU A 231 6.87 -22.93 11.46
N PRO A 232 5.76 -22.29 11.04
CA PRO A 232 5.14 -21.24 11.83
C PRO A 232 4.56 -21.80 13.13
N ARG A 233 4.74 -21.07 14.24
CA ARG A 233 4.31 -21.48 15.58
C ARG A 233 2.86 -21.03 15.85
N PRO A 234 1.92 -21.96 16.11
CA PRO A 234 0.56 -21.60 16.47
C PRO A 234 0.53 -20.96 17.87
N GLN A 235 -0.30 -19.94 18.04
CA GLN A 235 -0.52 -19.24 19.32
C GLN A 235 -1.69 -19.83 20.11
N THR A 236 -2.33 -20.85 19.56
CA THR A 236 -3.44 -21.59 20.20
C THR A 236 -3.12 -23.07 20.12
N THR A 237 -3.28 -23.78 21.23
CA THR A 237 -3.10 -25.24 21.21
C THR A 237 -4.24 -25.89 20.43
N ARG A 238 -3.96 -27.04 19.80
CA ARG A 238 -4.98 -27.82 19.10
C ARG A 238 -6.20 -28.10 19.98
N THR A 239 -5.97 -28.55 21.21
CA THR A 239 -7.04 -28.84 22.18
C THR A 239 -7.89 -27.61 22.50
N ALA A 240 -7.27 -26.43 22.66
CA ALA A 240 -8.02 -25.20 22.90
C ALA A 240 -8.84 -24.77 21.67
N PHE A 241 -8.30 -24.97 20.46
CA PHE A 241 -9.02 -24.67 19.23
C PHE A 241 -10.21 -25.60 19.02
N GLU A 242 -10.02 -26.92 19.20
CA GLU A 242 -11.08 -27.94 19.11
C GLU A 242 -12.18 -27.68 20.15
N ALA A 243 -11.83 -27.36 21.39
CA ALA A 243 -12.79 -26.98 22.42
C ALA A 243 -13.57 -25.70 22.06
N GLY A 244 -12.92 -24.74 21.38
CA GLY A 244 -13.58 -23.57 20.82
C GLY A 244 -14.61 -23.93 19.75
N VAL A 245 -14.28 -24.88 18.87
CA VAL A 245 -15.20 -25.38 17.83
C VAL A 245 -16.41 -26.08 18.46
N GLU A 246 -16.19 -26.98 19.42
CA GLU A 246 -17.27 -27.69 20.14
C GLU A 246 -18.20 -26.72 20.86
N ARG A 247 -17.64 -25.68 21.51
CA ARG A 247 -18.44 -24.61 22.13
C ARG A 247 -19.31 -23.91 21.09
N LEU A 248 -18.75 -23.48 19.95
CA LEU A 248 -19.53 -22.82 18.91
C LEU A 248 -20.62 -23.72 18.32
N GLN A 249 -20.35 -25.02 18.15
CA GLN A 249 -21.38 -25.99 17.74
C GLN A 249 -22.51 -26.10 18.77
N HIS A 250 -22.18 -26.07 20.07
CA HIS A 250 -23.18 -26.06 21.13
C HIS A 250 -24.05 -24.79 21.08
N GLU A 251 -23.45 -23.60 20.98
CA GLU A 251 -24.18 -22.32 20.86
C GLU A 251 -25.10 -22.31 19.62
N ILE A 252 -24.63 -22.84 18.48
CA ILE A 252 -25.45 -23.02 17.27
C ILE A 252 -26.62 -23.96 17.55
N GLY A 253 -26.38 -25.08 18.23
CA GLY A 253 -27.41 -26.05 18.60
C GLY A 253 -28.45 -25.51 19.58
N GLN A 254 -28.08 -24.55 20.45
CA GLN A 254 -29.01 -23.84 21.33
C GLN A 254 -29.78 -22.71 20.61
N GLY A 255 -29.34 -22.31 19.42
CA GLY A 255 -29.96 -21.24 18.63
C GLY A 255 -29.48 -19.83 18.99
N GLU A 256 -28.39 -19.70 19.74
CA GLU A 256 -27.80 -18.40 20.12
C GLU A 256 -27.16 -17.70 18.91
N ILE A 257 -26.54 -18.47 18.00
CA ILE A 257 -25.92 -17.97 16.77
C ILE A 257 -26.18 -18.92 15.60
N PHE A 258 -26.19 -18.39 14.37
CA PHE A 258 -26.26 -19.23 13.16
C PHE A 258 -24.88 -19.71 12.69
N GLN A 259 -23.86 -18.86 12.86
CA GLN A 259 -22.49 -19.11 12.43
C GLN A 259 -21.53 -18.25 13.25
N ALA A 260 -20.32 -18.77 13.48
CA ALA A 260 -19.17 -18.00 13.95
C ALA A 260 -17.92 -18.38 13.16
N VAL A 261 -16.99 -17.44 13.01
CA VAL A 261 -15.70 -17.66 12.35
C VAL A 261 -14.61 -17.70 13.41
N LEU A 262 -14.21 -18.90 13.82
CA LEU A 262 -13.11 -19.09 14.76
C LEU A 262 -11.77 -19.00 14.03
N SER A 263 -10.88 -18.13 14.50
CA SER A 263 -9.53 -17.95 13.97
C SER A 263 -8.45 -18.25 15.00
N GLN A 264 -7.24 -18.51 14.54
CA GLN A 264 -6.03 -18.61 15.37
C GLN A 264 -4.87 -17.85 14.73
N ARG A 265 -3.94 -17.35 15.55
CA ARG A 265 -2.73 -16.68 15.08
C ARG A 265 -1.57 -17.66 14.95
N TYR A 266 -0.78 -17.48 13.90
CA TYR A 266 0.52 -18.11 13.73
C TYR A 266 1.61 -17.05 13.75
N GLU A 267 2.78 -17.39 14.29
CA GLU A 267 3.94 -16.52 14.32
C GLU A 267 5.14 -17.20 13.69
N GLN A 268 5.96 -16.42 12.98
CA GLN A 268 7.15 -16.91 12.32
C GLN A 268 8.25 -15.87 12.38
N ARG A 269 9.43 -16.27 12.85
CA ARG A 269 10.60 -15.38 12.89
C ARG A 269 11.28 -15.34 11.51
N TYR A 270 11.69 -14.14 11.10
CA TYR A 270 12.38 -13.93 9.84
C TYR A 270 13.48 -12.85 9.96
N GLU A 271 14.37 -12.83 8.98
CA GLU A 271 15.35 -11.77 8.77
C GLU A 271 15.34 -11.33 7.30
N GLY A 272 15.68 -10.06 7.06
CA GLY A 272 15.74 -9.47 5.73
C GLY A 272 14.58 -8.51 5.43
N ASP A 273 14.37 -8.19 4.15
CA ASP A 273 13.35 -7.21 3.75
C ASP A 273 11.96 -7.89 3.64
N PRO A 274 10.94 -7.46 4.42
CA PRO A 274 9.60 -8.04 4.34
C PRO A 274 8.92 -7.86 2.98
N PHE A 275 9.40 -6.95 2.12
CA PHE A 275 8.92 -6.84 0.74
C PHE A 275 9.19 -8.10 -0.08
N MET A 276 10.16 -8.94 0.32
CA MET A 276 10.34 -10.26 -0.29
C MET A 276 9.15 -11.18 -0.03
N LEU A 277 8.52 -11.11 1.15
CA LEU A 277 7.29 -11.84 1.42
C LEU A 277 6.17 -11.40 0.48
N TYR A 278 6.02 -10.09 0.26
CA TYR A 278 5.07 -9.56 -0.73
C TYR A 278 5.31 -10.14 -2.12
N ARG A 279 6.56 -10.15 -2.59
CA ARG A 279 6.92 -10.67 -3.91
C ARG A 279 6.65 -12.16 -4.05
N VAL A 280 6.87 -12.94 -2.99
CA VAL A 280 6.54 -14.38 -2.97
C VAL A 280 5.02 -14.56 -3.00
N LEU A 281 4.27 -13.86 -2.14
CA LEU A 281 2.80 -13.89 -2.13
C LEU A 281 2.21 -13.53 -3.49
N ARG A 282 2.78 -12.52 -4.16
CA ARG A 282 2.42 -12.15 -5.54
C ARG A 282 2.53 -13.30 -6.52
N LEU A 283 3.53 -14.17 -6.36
CA LEU A 283 3.76 -15.30 -7.25
C LEU A 283 2.87 -16.50 -6.90
N VAL A 284 2.71 -16.80 -5.61
CA VAL A 284 2.03 -18.04 -5.16
C VAL A 284 0.52 -17.87 -4.96
N ASN A 285 0.06 -16.68 -4.61
CA ASN A 285 -1.34 -16.39 -4.31
C ASN A 285 -1.68 -14.95 -4.70
N SER A 286 -1.68 -14.68 -6.01
CA SER A 286 -2.13 -13.41 -6.57
C SER A 286 -3.64 -13.22 -6.35
N ALA A 287 -4.03 -12.22 -5.57
CA ALA A 287 -5.43 -11.94 -5.25
C ALA A 287 -5.88 -10.54 -5.69
N PRO A 288 -7.20 -10.26 -5.74
CA PRO A 288 -7.75 -8.95 -6.13
C PRO A 288 -7.32 -7.78 -5.25
N HIS A 289 -6.88 -8.02 -4.01
CA HIS A 289 -6.52 -6.98 -3.06
C HIS A 289 -5.14 -7.25 -2.44
N MET A 290 -4.09 -6.94 -3.20
CA MET A 290 -2.71 -7.06 -2.74
C MET A 290 -2.18 -5.74 -2.20
N PHE A 291 -1.49 -5.79 -1.07
CA PHE A 291 -0.93 -4.60 -0.46
C PHE A 291 0.40 -4.85 0.26
N PHE A 292 1.25 -3.82 0.23
CA PHE A 292 2.40 -3.65 1.10
C PHE A 292 2.33 -2.24 1.69
N PHE A 293 2.23 -2.14 3.00
CA PHE A 293 2.11 -0.87 3.72
C PHE A 293 2.96 -0.92 4.98
N GLN A 294 3.65 0.19 5.29
CA GLN A 294 4.48 0.30 6.48
C GLN A 294 4.11 1.58 7.22
N ALA A 295 3.90 1.46 8.53
CA ALA A 295 3.63 2.57 9.42
C ALA A 295 3.92 2.13 10.86
N ASP A 296 4.45 3.02 11.69
CA ASP A 296 4.60 2.83 13.14
C ASP A 296 5.32 1.54 13.56
N GLY A 297 6.33 1.13 12.79
CA GLY A 297 7.05 -0.12 13.03
C GLY A 297 6.28 -1.40 12.64
N LEU A 298 5.05 -1.26 12.14
CA LEU A 298 4.26 -2.34 11.56
C LEU A 298 4.48 -2.40 10.05
N THR A 299 4.56 -3.62 9.53
CA THR A 299 4.57 -3.89 8.09
C THR A 299 3.41 -4.80 7.77
N LEU A 300 2.44 -4.29 7.04
CA LEU A 300 1.30 -5.03 6.53
C LEU A 300 1.63 -5.56 5.15
N VAL A 301 1.60 -6.89 5.01
CA VAL A 301 1.76 -7.58 3.73
C VAL A 301 0.56 -8.47 3.54
N GLY A 302 -0.18 -8.30 2.46
CA GLY A 302 -1.40 -9.07 2.25
C GLY A 302 -1.73 -9.33 0.80
N SER A 303 -2.50 -10.40 0.61
CA SER A 303 -3.12 -10.81 -0.64
C SER A 303 -4.54 -11.29 -0.32
N SER A 304 -5.48 -10.35 -0.21
CA SER A 304 -6.85 -10.64 0.18
C SER A 304 -7.70 -11.01 -1.05
N PRO A 305 -8.43 -12.13 -1.01
CA PRO A 305 -9.38 -12.51 -2.05
C PRO A 305 -10.68 -11.70 -2.00
N GLU A 306 -11.00 -11.13 -0.83
CA GLU A 306 -12.33 -10.60 -0.54
C GLU A 306 -12.29 -9.10 -0.29
N ARG A 307 -13.36 -8.43 -0.76
CA ARG A 307 -13.61 -7.01 -0.54
C ARG A 307 -14.67 -6.84 0.53
N LEU A 308 -14.33 -6.15 1.61
CA LEU A 308 -15.31 -5.78 2.64
C LEU A 308 -16.41 -4.88 2.04
N ALA A 309 -16.01 -3.74 1.47
CA ALA A 309 -16.90 -2.82 0.78
C ALA A 309 -16.13 -1.97 -0.26
N SER A 310 -16.83 -1.46 -1.26
CA SER A 310 -16.35 -0.39 -2.15
C SER A 310 -17.42 0.67 -2.35
N LEU A 311 -16.99 1.92 -2.48
CA LEU A 311 -17.83 3.04 -2.89
C LEU A 311 -17.19 3.68 -4.13
N ASN A 312 -17.92 3.71 -5.25
CA ASN A 312 -17.51 4.43 -6.45
C ASN A 312 -18.62 5.42 -6.84
N GLY A 313 -18.31 6.73 -6.74
CA GLY A 313 -19.31 7.78 -6.85
C GLY A 313 -20.40 7.61 -5.80
N ARG A 314 -21.59 7.21 -6.24
CA ARG A 314 -22.75 6.94 -5.36
C ARG A 314 -23.09 5.47 -5.21
N LEU A 315 -22.32 4.58 -5.84
CA LEU A 315 -22.56 3.14 -5.83
C LEU A 315 -21.72 2.47 -4.74
N ALA A 316 -22.38 2.07 -3.65
CA ALA A 316 -21.80 1.21 -2.63
C ALA A 316 -22.04 -0.27 -3.00
N GLN A 317 -21.01 -1.11 -2.86
CA GLN A 317 -21.06 -2.54 -3.16
C GLN A 317 -20.30 -3.35 -2.10
N VAL A 318 -20.83 -4.53 -1.81
CA VAL A 318 -20.19 -5.59 -1.03
C VAL A 318 -20.23 -6.87 -1.85
N VAL A 319 -19.17 -7.69 -1.79
CA VAL A 319 -19.09 -8.96 -2.52
C VAL A 319 -18.66 -10.04 -1.53
N PRO A 320 -19.56 -10.50 -0.66
CA PRO A 320 -19.23 -11.47 0.37
C PRO A 320 -18.92 -12.84 -0.26
N ILE A 321 -17.90 -13.51 0.25
CA ILE A 321 -17.53 -14.86 -0.15
C ILE A 321 -17.98 -15.84 0.95
N ALA A 322 -18.80 -16.82 0.58
CA ALA A 322 -19.22 -17.88 1.48
C ALA A 322 -18.92 -19.24 0.84
N GLY A 323 -18.03 -20.00 1.49
CA GLY A 323 -17.61 -21.33 1.07
C GLY A 323 -16.40 -21.32 0.13
N THR A 324 -15.48 -22.25 0.38
CA THR A 324 -14.30 -22.51 -0.45
C THR A 324 -14.24 -24.00 -0.80
N ARG A 325 -13.72 -24.33 -1.99
CA ARG A 325 -13.42 -25.70 -2.40
C ARG A 325 -11.93 -25.79 -2.77
N PRO A 326 -11.20 -26.85 -2.38
CA PRO A 326 -9.78 -27.03 -2.71
C PRO A 326 -9.50 -27.17 -4.20
#